data_AF-A0A0P7BLM6-F1
#
_entry.id   AF-A0A0P7BLM6-F1
#
_cell.length_a   1.000
_cell.length_b   1.000
_cell.length_c   1.000
_cell.angle_alpha   90.00
_cell.angle_beta   90.00
_cell.angle_gamma   90.00
#
_symmetry.space_group_name_H-M   'P 1'
#
loop_
_entity.id
_entity.type
_entity.pdbx_description
1 polymer ?
#
loop_
_entity_poly.entity_id
_entity_poly.type
_entity_poly.pdbx_seq_one_letter_code
_entity_poly.pdbx_strand_id
1 'polypeptide(L)'
;MTVDAHASGYVQGNYFRPDDEGKWGPRIAETIAGTLHTHVVNFKADFDLLGTENLFLKTEIVVENVIQPWFPKHSKFEMMGYEFTELGTEDDGLPIPANG
;
A
#
# COMPACT_ATOMS: atom_id res chain seq x y z
N MET A 1 -13.12 12.11 1.25
CA MET A 1 -13.89 10.96 0.72
C MET A 1 -13.14 9.70 1.13
N THR A 2 -13.83 8.71 1.67
CA THR A 2 -13.24 7.40 1.99
C THR A 2 -13.92 6.33 1.14
N VAL A 3 -13.18 5.26 0.82
CA VAL A 3 -13.69 4.08 0.12
C VAL A 3 -13.29 2.88 0.97
N ASP A 4 -14.30 2.14 1.43
CA ASP A 4 -14.13 1.05 2.40
C ASP A 4 -14.84 -0.21 1.89
N ALA A 5 -14.27 -1.37 2.18
CA ALA A 5 -14.84 -2.68 1.83
C ALA A 5 -14.80 -3.62 3.05
N HIS A 6 -15.92 -4.27 3.34
CA HIS A 6 -16.06 -5.21 4.45
C HIS A 6 -16.54 -6.57 3.93
N ALA A 7 -15.85 -7.64 4.33
CA ALA A 7 -16.24 -9.01 4.03
C ALA A 7 -16.87 -9.67 5.26
N SER A 8 -17.98 -10.38 5.06
CA SER A 8 -18.68 -11.13 6.10
C SER A 8 -19.44 -12.30 5.46
N GLY A 9 -20.22 -13.03 6.27
CA GLY A 9 -20.95 -14.22 5.82
C GLY A 9 -20.13 -15.50 5.91
N TYR A 10 -20.54 -16.52 5.16
CA TYR A 10 -19.90 -17.84 5.19
C TYR A 10 -18.67 -17.86 4.29
N VAL A 11 -17.60 -18.49 4.78
CA VAL A 11 -16.42 -18.79 3.98
C VAL A 11 -16.72 -19.91 2.98
N GLN A 12 -16.16 -19.81 1.78
CA GLN A 12 -16.09 -20.97 0.90
C GLN A 12 -15.11 -21.97 1.52
N GLY A 13 -15.56 -23.21 1.70
CA GLY A 13 -14.76 -24.29 2.26
C GLY A 13 -14.85 -25.56 1.43
N ASN A 14 -13.91 -26.46 1.65
CA ASN A 14 -13.84 -27.76 0.99
C ASN A 14 -13.80 -28.89 2.02
N TYR A 15 -13.98 -30.13 1.58
CA TYR A 15 -13.81 -31.30 2.44
C TYR A 15 -12.37 -31.38 2.96
N PHE A 16 -12.21 -31.54 4.28
CA PHE A 16 -10.91 -31.69 4.91
C PHE A 16 -10.31 -33.07 4.65
N ARG A 17 -9.10 -33.11 4.09
CA ARG A 17 -8.31 -34.32 3.92
C ARG A 17 -7.05 -34.27 4.81
N PRO A 18 -6.77 -35.28 5.65
CA PRO A 18 -5.61 -35.27 6.54
C PRO A 18 -4.24 -35.10 5.84
N ASP A 19 -4.12 -35.57 4.59
CA ASP A 19 -2.92 -35.45 3.76
C ASP A 19 -2.61 -34.01 3.29
N ASP A 20 -3.60 -33.11 3.38
CA ASP A 20 -3.48 -31.70 3.00
C ASP A 20 -3.26 -30.77 4.21
N GLU A 21 -3.10 -31.33 5.41
CA GLU A 21 -2.94 -30.53 6.63
C GLU A 21 -1.76 -29.56 6.51
N GLY A 22 -2.05 -28.27 6.77
CA GLY A 22 -1.06 -27.19 6.70
C GLY A 22 -0.73 -26.67 5.30
N LYS A 23 -1.33 -27.19 4.21
CA LYS A 23 -0.97 -26.78 2.84
C LYS A 23 -1.89 -25.70 2.25
N TRP A 24 -3.20 -25.83 2.43
CA TRP A 24 -4.21 -25.03 1.69
C TRP A 24 -5.19 -24.26 2.58
N GLY A 25 -4.90 -24.16 3.87
CA GLY A 25 -5.73 -23.51 4.88
C GLY A 25 -6.00 -24.42 6.09
N PRO A 26 -6.49 -23.86 7.19
CA PRO A 26 -6.74 -24.60 8.43
C PRO A 26 -7.98 -25.51 8.33
N ARG A 27 -8.01 -26.57 9.15
CA ARG A 27 -9.25 -27.30 9.44
C ARG A 27 -10.11 -26.47 10.40
N ILE A 28 -11.32 -26.11 9.98
CA ILE A 28 -12.22 -25.24 10.77
C ILE A 28 -13.46 -25.97 11.31
N ALA A 29 -13.72 -27.19 10.82
CA ALA A 29 -14.70 -28.11 11.39
C ALA A 29 -14.27 -29.56 11.12
N GLU A 30 -15.00 -30.53 11.65
CA GLU A 30 -14.64 -31.95 11.57
C GLU A 30 -14.34 -32.41 10.13
N THR A 31 -15.15 -32.01 9.15
CA THR A 31 -14.95 -32.40 7.75
C THR A 31 -14.68 -31.20 6.84
N ILE A 32 -14.37 -30.02 7.38
CA ILE A 32 -14.27 -28.77 6.60
C ILE A 32 -12.89 -28.13 6.73
N ALA A 33 -12.25 -27.89 5.60
CA ALA A 33 -11.08 -27.03 5.45
C ALA A 33 -11.52 -25.60 5.09
N GLY A 34 -11.03 -24.61 5.83
CA GLY A 34 -11.16 -23.20 5.53
C GLY A 34 -10.15 -22.82 4.46
N THR A 35 -10.54 -22.89 3.20
CA THR A 35 -9.62 -22.78 2.07
C THR A 35 -9.02 -21.38 1.95
N LEU A 36 -7.70 -21.33 1.80
CA LEU A 36 -6.96 -20.09 1.56
C LEU A 36 -7.41 -19.46 0.25
N HIS A 37 -7.71 -18.17 0.30
CA HIS A 37 -8.04 -17.33 -0.84
C HIS A 37 -7.68 -15.88 -0.55
N THR A 38 -7.67 -15.06 -1.59
CA THR A 38 -7.37 -13.63 -1.49
C THR A 38 -8.57 -12.83 -2.00
N HIS A 39 -8.93 -11.77 -1.29
CA HIS A 39 -9.86 -10.77 -1.81
C HIS A 39 -9.07 -9.66 -2.48
N VAL A 40 -9.34 -9.41 -3.76
CA VAL A 40 -8.79 -8.29 -4.52
C VAL A 40 -9.98 -7.49 -5.06
N VAL A 41 -10.05 -6.21 -4.70
CA VAL A 41 -11.08 -5.28 -5.16
C VAL A 41 -10.40 -4.15 -5.89
N ASN A 42 -10.80 -3.90 -7.14
CA ASN A 42 -10.26 -2.81 -7.95
C ASN A 42 -11.28 -1.66 -7.98
N PHE A 43 -10.78 -0.44 -7.82
CA PHE A 43 -11.56 0.78 -7.91
C PHE A 43 -10.99 1.66 -9.02
N LYS A 44 -11.88 2.25 -9.83
CA LYS A 44 -11.50 3.36 -10.71
C LYS A 44 -11.66 4.66 -9.93
N ALA A 45 -10.56 5.39 -9.74
CA ALA A 45 -10.54 6.73 -9.18
C ALA A 45 -10.23 7.73 -10.30
N ASP A 46 -11.28 8.39 -10.81
CA ASP A 46 -11.22 9.34 -11.92
C ASP A 46 -11.30 10.77 -11.35
N PHE A 47 -10.15 11.32 -10.96
CA PHE A 47 -10.09 12.64 -10.35
C PHE A 47 -9.91 13.72 -11.42
N ASP A 48 -10.91 14.59 -11.53
CA ASP A 48 -10.83 15.83 -12.33
C ASP A 48 -10.64 17.04 -11.39
N LEU A 49 -9.41 17.32 -11.01
CA LEU A 49 -9.06 18.42 -10.12
C LEU A 49 -9.06 19.74 -10.90
N LEU A 50 -10.15 20.52 -10.79
CA LEU A 50 -10.36 21.79 -11.51
C LEU A 50 -10.37 21.65 -13.05
N GLY A 51 -10.61 20.45 -13.57
CA GLY A 51 -10.60 20.13 -15.00
C GLY A 51 -9.96 18.76 -15.24
N THR A 52 -9.85 18.37 -16.52
CA THR A 52 -9.30 17.07 -16.95
C THR A 52 -7.78 17.09 -17.14
N GLU A 53 -7.17 18.27 -17.25
CA GLU A 53 -5.72 18.43 -17.40
C GLU A 53 -5.06 18.39 -16.02
N ASN A 54 -4.67 17.19 -15.58
CA ASN A 54 -4.06 16.96 -14.28
C ASN A 54 -2.68 16.31 -14.40
N LEU A 55 -1.90 16.39 -13.31
CA LEU A 55 -0.59 15.79 -13.18
C LEU A 55 -0.52 14.93 -11.92
N PHE A 56 0.24 13.84 -11.99
CA PHE A 56 0.57 13.05 -10.82
C PHE A 56 1.91 13.49 -10.20
N LEU A 57 1.87 14.00 -8.96
CA LEU A 57 3.05 14.37 -8.19
C LEU A 57 3.22 13.44 -6.99
N LYS A 58 4.36 12.75 -6.93
CA LYS A 58 4.78 11.97 -5.77
C LYS A 58 5.57 12.88 -4.81
N THR A 59 5.21 12.85 -3.53
CA THR A 59 5.91 13.58 -2.47
C THR A 59 6.44 12.59 -1.46
N GLU A 60 7.75 12.62 -1.21
CA GLU A 60 8.43 11.73 -0.27
C GLU A 60 9.02 12.52 0.90
N ILE A 61 9.00 11.92 2.09
CA ILE A 61 9.72 12.43 3.25
C ILE A 61 11.09 11.76 3.26
N VAL A 62 12.14 12.57 3.16
CA VAL A 62 13.52 12.11 3.15
C VAL A 62 14.27 12.66 4.37
N VAL A 63 15.32 11.96 4.80
CA VAL A 63 16.20 12.44 5.87
C VAL A 63 17.47 13.00 5.25
N GLU A 64 17.75 14.26 5.52
CA GLU A 64 18.86 15.01 4.93
C GLU A 64 19.75 15.64 5.99
N ASN A 65 21.04 15.74 5.67
CA ASN A 65 22.02 16.44 6.52
C ASN A 65 22.22 17.87 6.02
N VAL A 66 21.66 18.85 6.73
CA VAL A 66 21.61 20.25 6.30
C VAL A 66 22.44 21.15 7.22
N ILE A 67 23.11 22.16 6.62
CA ILE A 67 23.80 23.23 7.35
C ILE A 67 22.85 24.43 7.41
N GLN A 68 22.56 24.90 8.61
CA GLN A 68 21.65 26.02 8.79
C GLN A 68 22.36 27.35 8.44
N PRO A 69 21.81 28.17 7.52
CA PRO A 69 22.46 29.43 7.09
C PRO A 69 22.75 30.40 8.24
N TRP A 70 21.92 30.39 9.29
CA TRP A 70 22.08 31.21 10.49
C TRP A 70 23.01 30.60 11.54
N PHE A 71 23.52 29.38 11.33
CA PHE A 71 24.42 28.69 12.25
C PHE A 71 25.57 27.93 11.55
N PRO A 72 26.34 28.62 10.68
CA PRO A 72 27.29 27.97 9.77
C PRO A 72 28.54 27.40 10.45
N LYS A 73 28.80 27.78 11.72
CA LYS A 73 29.98 27.33 12.48
C LYS A 73 29.79 25.98 13.19
N HIS A 74 28.60 25.38 13.11
CA HIS A 74 28.30 24.10 13.76
C HIS A 74 28.09 22.98 12.74
N SER A 75 28.05 21.74 13.24
CA SER A 75 27.89 20.51 12.47
C SER A 75 26.58 20.45 11.69
N LYS A 76 26.54 19.59 10.67
CA LYS A 76 25.33 19.26 9.91
C LYS A 76 24.26 18.72 10.86
N PHE A 77 23.02 19.14 10.65
CA PHE A 77 21.86 18.63 11.36
C PHE A 77 21.13 17.63 10.48
N GLU A 78 20.82 16.47 11.03
CA GLU A 78 19.90 15.54 10.39
C GLU A 78 18.47 16.05 10.58
N MET A 79 17.74 16.21 9.48
CA MET A 79 16.37 16.73 9.48
C MET A 79 15.54 16.08 8.38
N MET A 80 14.22 16.10 8.54
CA MET A 80 13.31 15.65 7.51
C MET A 80 13.10 16.75 6.46
N GLY A 81 13.13 16.37 5.19
CA GLY A 81 12.82 17.20 4.02
C GLY A 81 11.76 16.55 3.13
N TYR A 82 11.33 17.28 2.10
CA TYR A 82 10.42 16.78 1.08
C TYR A 82 11.13 16.69 -0.27
N GLU A 83 10.97 15.55 -0.93
CA GLU A 83 11.35 15.36 -2.32
C GLU A 83 10.08 15.25 -3.17
N PHE A 84 10.05 15.95 -4.31
CA PHE A 84 8.91 15.98 -5.22
C PHE A 84 9.31 15.36 -6.56
N THR A 85 8.52 14.42 -7.06
CA THR A 85 8.73 13.76 -8.35
C THR A 85 7.45 13.79 -9.18
N GLU A 86 7.54 14.36 -10.38
CA GLU A 86 6.49 14.29 -11.39
C GLU A 86 6.54 12.93 -12.10
N LEU A 87 5.43 12.21 -12.16
CA LEU A 87 5.34 10.98 -12.97
C LEU A 87 5.02 11.37 -14.42
N GLY A 88 5.92 11.00 -15.33
CA GLY A 88 5.84 11.43 -16.73
C GLY A 88 5.12 10.45 -17.65
N THR A 89 5.01 9.18 -17.27
CA THR A 89 4.43 8.12 -18.10
C THR A 89 3.50 7.19 -17.32
N GLU A 90 2.66 6.45 -18.04
CA GLU A 90 1.74 5.46 -17.46
C GLU A 90 2.47 4.27 -16.81
N ASP A 91 3.70 3.99 -17.24
CA ASP A 91 4.51 2.88 -16.77
C ASP A 91 5.26 3.20 -15.46
N ASP A 92 5.31 4.47 -15.05
CA ASP A 92 5.95 4.95 -13.82
C ASP A 92 5.10 4.60 -12.57
N GLY A 93 4.62 3.37 -12.51
CA GLY A 93 3.69 2.85 -11.51
C GLY A 93 4.15 3.13 -10.07
N LEU A 94 3.19 3.22 -9.16
CA LEU A 94 3.46 3.55 -7.76
C LEU A 94 3.92 2.30 -6.98
N PRO A 95 5.20 2.18 -6.59
CA PRO A 95 5.57 1.21 -5.59
C PRO A 95 4.95 1.59 -4.25
N ILE A 96 4.60 0.61 -3.43
CA ILE A 96 4.21 0.86 -2.04
C ILE A 96 5.43 1.48 -1.32
N PRO A 97 5.33 2.68 -0.74
CA PRO A 97 6.46 3.29 -0.07
C PRO A 97 6.92 2.45 1.13
N ALA A 98 8.23 2.44 1.37
CA ALA A 98 8.79 1.84 2.58
C ALA A 98 8.26 2.58 3.82
N ASN A 99 7.94 1.84 4.89
CA ASN A 99 7.31 2.37 6.11
C ASN A 99 5.90 2.95 5.90
N GLY A 100 5.14 2.34 4.98
CA GLY A 100 3.74 2.65 4.69
C GLY A 100 2.88 2.96 5.91
#